data_AF-A0A1F8JJK5-F1
#
_entry.id   AF-A0A1F8JJK5-F1
#
_cell.length_a   1.000
_cell.length_b   1.000
_cell.length_c   1.000
_cell.angle_alpha   90.00
_cell.angle_beta   90.00
_cell.angle_gamma   90.00
#
_symmetry.space_group_name_H-M   'P 1'
#
loop_
_entity.id
_entity.type
_entity.pdbx_description
1 polymer ?
#
loop_
_entity_poly.entity_id
_entity_poly.type
_entity_poly.pdbx_seq_one_letter_code
_entity_poly.pdbx_strand_id
1 'polypeptide(L)'
;MNKEEEVRRAFIDRLVEEWGFPRSLISIEKKVGRLRRRYDALVFKRGREGLIPLLLIECKAVSLKREMFDQLTGYNVTIGAPFVALCNGQEIWLGRKGESGYHAQRGLKPYQELVSDSNRAENL
;
A
#
# COMPACT_ATOMS: atom_id res chain seq x y z
N MET A 1 2.75 -21.76 8.74
CA MET A 1 2.76 -20.30 8.50
C MET A 1 1.75 -20.02 7.37
N ASN A 2 1.17 -18.82 7.24
CA ASN A 2 0.26 -18.51 6.12
C ASN A 2 1.08 -18.03 4.92
N LYS A 3 0.73 -18.49 3.70
CA LYS A 3 1.41 -18.08 2.47
C LYS A 3 1.30 -16.56 2.22
N GLU A 4 0.19 -15.92 2.60
CA GLU A 4 0.07 -14.45 2.52
C GLU A 4 1.04 -13.75 3.49
N GLU A 5 1.29 -14.33 4.66
CA GLU A 5 2.20 -13.79 5.70
C GLU A 5 3.68 -13.90 5.25
N GLU A 6 4.00 -14.95 4.49
CA GLU A 6 5.29 -15.15 3.81
C GLU A 6 5.50 -14.15 2.67
N VAL A 7 4.53 -14.01 1.77
CA VAL A 7 4.52 -12.99 0.71
C VAL A 7 4.66 -11.60 1.31
N ARG A 8 3.89 -11.30 2.36
CA ARG A 8 3.91 -10.01 3.06
C ARG A 8 5.27 -9.72 3.67
N ARG A 9 5.87 -10.66 4.42
CA ARG A 9 7.21 -10.47 5.00
C ARG A 9 8.23 -10.16 3.90
N ALA A 10 8.31 -11.04 2.89
CA ALA A 10 9.26 -10.86 1.79
C ALA A 10 9.04 -9.54 1.04
N PHE A 11 7.79 -9.11 0.84
CA PHE A 11 7.51 -7.83 0.20
C PHE A 11 7.93 -6.64 1.07
N ILE A 12 7.69 -6.65 2.38
CA ILE A 12 8.16 -5.58 3.28
C ILE A 12 9.69 -5.44 3.27
N ASP A 13 10.43 -6.54 3.22
CA ASP A 13 11.88 -6.50 3.15
C ASP A 13 12.35 -5.91 1.80
N ARG A 14 11.77 -6.37 0.68
CA ARG A 14 12.02 -5.80 -0.66
C ARG A 14 11.64 -4.32 -0.79
N LEU A 15 10.59 -3.84 -0.12
CA LEU A 15 10.23 -2.40 -0.12
C LEU A 15 11.38 -1.54 0.43
N VAL A 16 12.05 -2.01 1.49
CA VAL A 16 13.20 -1.31 2.10
C VAL A 16 14.42 -1.40 1.18
N GLU A 17 14.70 -2.59 0.66
CA GLU A 17 15.94 -2.92 -0.06
C GLU A 17 15.96 -2.46 -1.53
N GLU A 18 14.87 -2.69 -2.29
CA GLU A 18 14.80 -2.39 -3.73
C GLU A 18 14.21 -1.00 -4.03
N TRP A 19 13.23 -0.54 -3.22
CA TRP A 19 12.48 0.70 -3.50
C TRP A 19 12.71 1.83 -2.47
N GLY A 20 13.58 1.62 -1.48
CA GLY A 20 14.03 2.65 -0.53
C GLY A 20 12.94 3.15 0.43
N PHE A 21 11.93 2.33 0.74
CA PHE A 21 10.90 2.67 1.72
C PHE A 21 11.49 2.63 3.14
N PRO A 22 11.49 3.73 3.92
CA PRO A 22 12.07 3.71 5.25
C PRO A 22 11.28 2.80 6.19
N ARG A 23 11.92 1.76 6.75
CA ARG A 23 11.26 0.74 7.60
C ARG A 23 10.55 1.31 8.84
N SER A 24 10.98 2.48 9.32
CA SER A 24 10.34 3.25 10.40
C SER A 24 9.06 3.98 10.00
N LEU A 25 8.72 4.00 8.71
CA LEU A 25 7.48 4.55 8.14
C LEU A 25 6.54 3.44 7.61
N ILE A 26 6.85 2.17 7.85
CA ILE A 26 6.02 1.01 7.49
C ILE A 26 5.34 0.48 8.77
N SER A 27 4.03 0.70 8.89
CA SER A 27 3.22 0.04 9.92
C SER A 27 2.72 -1.32 9.41
N ILE A 28 2.83 -2.35 10.26
CA ILE A 28 2.23 -3.67 10.06
C ILE A 28 1.15 -3.82 11.13
N GLU A 29 -0.12 -3.82 10.73
CA GLU A 29 -1.22 -3.78 11.69
C GLU A 29 -1.40 -5.13 12.43
N LYS A 30 -1.10 -5.12 13.73
CA LYS A 30 -1.38 -6.25 14.62
C LYS A 30 -2.83 -6.18 15.09
N LYS A 31 -3.55 -7.29 14.90
CA LYS A 31 -4.99 -7.43 15.21
C LYS A 31 -5.26 -7.16 16.70
N VAL A 32 -6.06 -6.14 17.00
CA VAL A 32 -6.60 -5.87 18.35
C VAL A 32 -8.12 -5.73 18.26
N GLY A 33 -8.87 -6.53 19.02
CA GLY A 33 -10.33 -6.44 19.10
C GLY A 33 -11.13 -7.25 18.05
N ARG A 34 -12.43 -6.94 17.95
CA ARG A 34 -13.43 -7.74 17.21
C ARG A 34 -13.65 -7.34 15.76
N LEU A 35 -13.32 -6.10 15.36
CA LEU A 35 -13.40 -5.67 13.95
C LEU A 35 -12.33 -6.39 13.14
N ARG A 36 -12.75 -7.15 12.13
CA ARG A 36 -12.01 -8.35 11.68
C ARG A 36 -11.35 -8.26 10.30
N ARG A 37 -11.31 -7.06 9.70
CA ARG A 37 -10.67 -6.79 8.41
C ARG A 37 -9.40 -5.97 8.64
N ARG A 38 -8.26 -6.52 8.19
CA ARG A 38 -6.92 -5.91 8.25
C ARG A 38 -6.50 -5.57 6.83
N TYR A 39 -5.67 -4.55 6.69
CA TYR A 39 -4.70 -4.44 5.60
C TYR A 39 -3.38 -5.09 6.06
N ASP A 40 -2.50 -5.45 5.13
CA ASP A 40 -1.25 -6.15 5.46
C ASP A 40 -0.12 -5.20 5.88
N ALA A 41 -0.04 -4.01 5.28
CA ALA A 41 0.81 -2.91 5.77
C ALA A 41 0.30 -1.54 5.30
N LEU A 42 0.72 -0.48 6.00
CA LEU A 42 0.49 0.91 5.63
C LEU A 42 1.80 1.69 5.71
N VAL A 43 2.18 2.30 4.60
CA VAL A 43 3.34 3.20 4.50
C VAL A 43 2.88 4.63 4.71
N PHE A 44 3.67 5.40 5.45
CA PHE A 44 3.47 6.84 5.65
C PHE A 44 4.54 7.68 4.95
N LYS A 45 4.19 8.90 4.54
CA LYS A 45 5.13 10.01 4.32
C LYS A 45 5.23 10.86 5.58
N ARG A 46 6.31 11.64 5.73
CA ARG A 46 6.38 12.71 6.73
C ARG A 46 5.71 13.96 6.16
N GLY A 47 4.72 14.49 6.86
CA GLY A 47 4.12 15.81 6.61
C GLY A 47 4.56 16.84 7.65
N ARG A 48 4.01 18.05 7.56
CA ARG A 48 4.30 19.15 8.50
C ARG A 48 3.81 18.86 9.93
N GLU A 49 2.69 18.15 10.05
CA GLU A 49 1.96 17.95 11.32
C GLU A 49 2.06 16.51 11.85
N GLY A 50 2.78 15.61 11.15
CA GLY A 50 2.94 14.23 11.57
C GLY A 50 3.18 13.25 10.42
N LEU A 51 2.70 12.02 10.58
CA LEU A 51 2.74 10.98 9.56
C LEU A 51 1.45 11.00 8.72
N ILE A 52 1.59 11.06 7.40
CA ILE A 52 0.46 11.08 6.46
C ILE A 52 0.44 9.74 5.69
N PRO A 53 -0.69 9.01 5.62
CA PRO A 53 -0.83 7.81 4.79
C PRO A 53 -0.40 8.04 3.34
N LEU A 54 0.49 7.16 2.83
CA LEU A 54 1.04 7.25 1.46
C LEU A 54 0.62 6.06 0.60
N LEU A 55 0.85 4.83 1.09
CA LEU A 55 0.62 3.59 0.33
C LEU A 55 0.02 2.52 1.24
N LEU A 56 -1.23 2.13 0.97
CA LEU A 56 -1.88 0.97 1.59
C LEU A 56 -1.45 -0.32 0.86
N ILE A 57 -1.18 -1.40 1.58
CA ILE A 57 -0.64 -2.64 1.01
C ILE A 57 -1.49 -3.85 1.41
N GLU A 58 -1.82 -4.68 0.42
CA GLU A 58 -2.51 -5.96 0.56
C GLU A 58 -1.71 -7.05 -0.16
N CYS A 59 -1.44 -8.17 0.53
CA CYS A 59 -0.67 -9.30 0.02
C CYS A 59 -1.57 -10.51 -0.19
N LYS A 60 -1.37 -11.26 -1.28
CA LYS A 60 -2.26 -12.37 -1.68
C LYS A 60 -1.46 -13.56 -2.17
N ALA A 61 -1.77 -14.76 -1.69
CA ALA A 61 -1.14 -16.01 -2.15
C ALA A 61 -1.78 -16.58 -3.44
N VAL A 62 -2.26 -15.70 -4.33
CA VAL A 62 -3.00 -16.02 -5.56
C VAL A 62 -2.71 -15.00 -6.67
N SER A 63 -3.07 -15.31 -7.92
CA SER A 63 -2.98 -14.38 -9.05
C SER A 63 -3.74 -13.08 -8.77
N LEU A 64 -3.11 -11.93 -9.07
CA LEU A 64 -3.73 -10.62 -8.89
C LEU A 64 -4.85 -10.39 -9.93
N LYS A 65 -5.89 -9.64 -9.55
CA LYS A 65 -7.00 -9.23 -10.42
C LYS A 65 -7.38 -7.78 -10.17
N ARG A 66 -8.01 -7.12 -11.14
CA ARG A 66 -8.36 -5.69 -11.03
C ARG A 66 -9.40 -5.45 -9.94
N GLU A 67 -10.35 -6.37 -9.81
CA GLU A 67 -11.45 -6.34 -8.82
C GLU A 67 -10.96 -6.41 -7.35
N MET A 68 -9.67 -6.71 -7.12
CA MET A 68 -9.05 -6.62 -5.80
C MET A 68 -8.81 -5.15 -5.37
N PHE A 69 -8.67 -4.23 -6.32
CA PHE A 69 -8.62 -2.80 -6.03
C PHE A 69 -9.94 -2.27 -5.46
N ASP A 70 -11.09 -2.81 -5.89
CA ASP A 70 -12.40 -2.40 -5.36
C ASP A 70 -12.56 -2.77 -3.88
N GLN A 71 -11.97 -3.89 -3.46
CA GLN A 71 -11.88 -4.28 -2.05
C GLN A 71 -11.01 -3.30 -1.24
N LEU A 72 -9.92 -2.81 -1.85
CA LEU A 72 -9.06 -1.78 -1.27
C LEU A 72 -9.73 -0.39 -1.24
N THR A 73 -10.64 -0.08 -2.17
CA THR A 73 -11.44 1.16 -2.12
C THR A 73 -12.15 1.29 -0.77
N GLY A 74 -12.82 0.22 -0.32
CA GLY A 74 -13.58 0.22 0.94
C GLY A 74 -12.73 0.54 2.18
N TYR A 75 -11.51 0.01 2.29
CA TYR A 75 -10.60 0.33 3.40
C TYR A 75 -9.99 1.74 3.26
N ASN A 76 -9.69 2.14 2.02
CA ASN A 76 -9.02 3.40 1.74
C ASN A 76 -9.95 4.63 1.68
N VAL A 77 -11.25 4.45 1.97
CA VAL A 77 -12.14 5.54 2.40
C VAL A 77 -11.71 6.05 3.78
N THR A 78 -11.43 5.15 4.72
CA THR A 78 -11.03 5.52 6.10
C THR A 78 -9.54 5.88 6.21
N ILE A 79 -8.68 5.21 5.43
CA ILE A 79 -7.22 5.39 5.51
C ILE A 79 -6.73 6.60 4.69
N GLY A 80 -7.40 6.95 3.60
CA GLY A 80 -7.10 8.17 2.83
C GLY A 80 -5.76 8.19 2.08
N ALA A 81 -5.09 7.04 1.91
CA ALA A 81 -3.82 6.96 1.18
C ALA A 81 -4.04 7.27 -0.33
N PRO A 82 -3.19 8.09 -0.97
CA PRO A 82 -3.30 8.38 -2.41
C PRO A 82 -2.97 7.17 -3.30
N PHE A 83 -2.23 6.18 -2.78
CA PHE A 83 -1.86 4.96 -3.48
C PHE A 83 -2.25 3.70 -2.72
N VAL A 84 -2.47 2.62 -3.46
CA VAL A 84 -2.59 1.25 -2.93
C VAL A 84 -1.74 0.28 -3.76
N ALA A 85 -1.17 -0.76 -3.14
CA ALA A 85 -0.42 -1.81 -3.81
C ALA A 85 -0.98 -3.20 -3.50
N LEU A 86 -1.09 -4.02 -4.56
CA LEU A 86 -1.35 -5.45 -4.50
C LEU A 86 -0.05 -6.19 -4.78
N CYS A 87 0.28 -7.21 -3.99
CA CYS A 87 1.46 -8.06 -4.21
C CYS A 87 1.13 -9.54 -4.01
N ASN A 88 1.62 -10.41 -4.88
CA ASN A 88 1.55 -11.87 -4.71
C ASN A 88 2.94 -12.57 -4.63
N GLY A 89 4.00 -11.79 -4.43
CA GLY A 89 5.38 -12.25 -4.37
C GLY A 89 6.06 -12.36 -5.75
N GLN A 90 5.28 -12.52 -6.82
CA GLN A 90 5.76 -12.54 -8.21
C GLN A 90 5.43 -11.23 -8.94
N GLU A 91 4.16 -10.83 -8.87
CA GLU A 91 3.63 -9.58 -9.41
C GLU A 91 3.40 -8.56 -8.29
N ILE A 92 3.66 -7.29 -8.62
CA ILE A 92 3.23 -6.13 -7.84
C ILE A 92 2.44 -5.23 -8.78
N TRP A 93 1.25 -4.80 -8.37
CA TRP A 93 0.42 -3.84 -9.11
C TRP A 93 0.15 -2.62 -8.21
N LEU A 94 0.44 -1.42 -8.71
CA LEU A 94 0.29 -0.14 -8.01
C LEU A 94 -0.92 0.62 -8.57
N GLY A 95 -1.90 0.93 -7.72
CA GLY A 95 -3.05 1.76 -8.05
C GLY A 95 -2.93 3.17 -7.46
N ARG A 96 -3.07 4.21 -8.32
CA ARG A 96 -3.28 5.60 -7.88
C ARG A 96 -4.77 5.88 -7.78
N LYS A 97 -5.24 6.44 -6.66
CA LYS A 97 -6.65 6.83 -6.49
C LYS A 97 -7.00 7.97 -7.46
N GLY A 98 -8.12 7.84 -8.14
CA GLY A 98 -8.77 8.87 -8.96
C GLY A 98 -10.26 8.93 -8.63
N GLU A 99 -11.01 9.75 -9.37
CA GLU A 99 -12.44 9.98 -9.13
C GLU A 99 -13.27 8.72 -9.33
N SER A 100 -13.02 7.99 -10.42
CA SER A 100 -13.77 6.79 -10.84
C SER A 100 -13.18 5.47 -10.37
N GLY A 101 -12.26 5.47 -9.39
CA GLY A 101 -11.59 4.27 -8.87
C GLY A 101 -10.06 4.35 -8.91
N TYR A 102 -9.37 3.23 -9.16
CA TYR A 102 -7.91 3.17 -9.20
C TYR A 102 -7.35 3.07 -10.62
N HIS A 103 -6.44 3.99 -10.95
CA HIS A 103 -5.59 3.89 -12.13
C HIS A 103 -4.42 2.95 -11.81
N ALA A 104 -4.51 1.71 -12.29
CA ALA A 104 -3.57 0.65 -11.97
C ALA A 104 -2.45 0.48 -13.02
N GLN A 105 -1.22 0.32 -12.55
CA GLN A 105 -0.04 -0.03 -13.35
C GLN A 105 0.69 -1.26 -12.77
N ARG A 106 1.48 -1.94 -13.60
CA ARG A 106 2.38 -3.02 -13.16
C ARG A 106 3.65 -2.43 -12.54
N GLY A 107 4.22 -3.13 -11.57
CA GLY A 107 5.41 -2.68 -10.81
C GLY A 107 5.06 -1.72 -9.67
N LEU A 108 6.11 -1.13 -9.09
CA LEU A 108 6.04 -0.16 -7.99
C LEU A 108 7.05 0.96 -8.23
N LYS A 109 6.70 2.18 -7.82
CA LYS A 109 7.59 3.35 -7.84
C LYS A 109 8.42 3.43 -6.55
N PRO A 110 9.68 3.93 -6.59
CA PRO A 110 10.46 4.21 -5.38
C PRO A 110 9.75 5.17 -4.42
N TYR A 111 10.04 5.06 -3.13
CA TYR A 111 9.37 5.83 -2.06
C TYR A 111 9.36 7.35 -2.32
N GLN A 112 10.49 7.93 -2.75
CA GLN A 112 10.60 9.38 -3.00
C GLN A 112 9.74 9.84 -4.20
N GLU A 113 9.52 8.97 -5.19
CA GLU A 113 8.67 9.27 -6.33
C GLU A 113 7.19 9.28 -5.92
N LEU A 114 6.75 8.31 -5.11
CA LEU A 114 5.39 8.32 -4.53
C LEU A 114 5.13 9.53 -3.64
N VAL A 115 6.10 9.93 -2.81
CA VAL A 115 6.00 11.18 -2.02
C VAL A 115 5.81 12.37 -2.95
N SER A 116 6.63 12.48 -4.00
CA SER A 116 6.56 13.58 -4.98
C SER A 116 5.22 13.61 -5.72
N ASP A 117 4.73 12.47 -6.21
CA ASP A 117 3.45 12.36 -6.91
C ASP A 117 2.24 12.63 -5.98
N SER A 118 2.34 12.30 -4.68
CA SER A 118 1.30 12.65 -3.71
C SER A 118 1.21 14.15 -3.48
N ASN A 119 2.36 14.82 -3.25
CA ASN A 119 2.41 16.27 -3.03
C ASN A 119 1.90 17.05 -4.25
N ARG A 120 2.15 16.55 -5.47
CA ARG A 120 1.62 17.14 -6.71
C ARG A 120 0.09 17.01 -6.86
N ALA A 121 -0.53 16.05 -6.18
CA ALA A 121 -1.98 15.87 -6.16
C ALA A 121 -2.68 16.75 -5.10
N GLU A 122 -1.92 17.23 -4.11
CA GLU A 122 -2.41 18.08 -3.00
C GLU A 122 -2.38 19.59 -3.33
N ASN A 123 -1.98 19.95 -4.56
CA ASN A 123 -1.83 21.34 -5.04
C ASN A 123 -2.62 21.61 -6.34
N LEU A 124 -3.74 20.89 -6.53
CA LEU A 124 -4.69 21.02 -7.63
C LEU A 124 -6.13 21.04 -7.07
#